data_AF-A0A9D8Q437-F1
#
_entry.id   AF-A0A9D8Q437-F1
#
_cell.length_a   1.000
_cell.length_b   1.000
_cell.length_c   1.000
_cell.angle_alpha   90.00
_cell.angle_beta   90.00
_cell.angle_gamma   90.00
#
_symmetry.space_group_name_H-M   'P 1'
#
loop_
_entity.id
_entity.type
_entity.pdbx_description
1 polymer ?
#
loop_
_entity_poly.entity_id
_entity_poly.type
_entity_poly.pdbx_seq_one_letter_code
_entity_poly.pdbx_strand_id
1 'polypeptide(L)'
;GAAVALNSIGFNLSRSLGPAIGGIIVAAAGAAAAFAVNMVSYVALIGVLLGWKPAPPPSGLPREAVGAAMLAGLRYVALSPNLAKVLLRSFLFGFSAISVMALLPVVATQIEGAGPLLYGLLLGTFGVGAVGGALLTGRLNERFQSETIVRTAFIGFAVCAAVTAVSSSPWLTALALVLGGACWVLALTLFNVTVQLSTPRWVVGRALSLYQTATFAGMAAGSWLWGVAGEHYGVGAALLASAAVLLLGAAVGLVFAIPPRVMLDLDPADRWREPEINLPIEPRSGPIVISIEYRIRPQDVREFLTVMADRKRIRIRDGAREWSLRRDLAETDLWVESYKSPTWTEYARHNQRLTHADEVIGDKLRALHQGPDRPVVHRLIERPPNWFAAIAANRTIDPH
;
A
#
# COMPACT_ATOMS: atom_id res chain seq x y z
N GLY A 1 -12.08 -4.00 18.23
CA GLY A 1 -13.50 -4.04 17.86
C GLY A 1 -14.07 -2.64 17.64
N ALA A 2 -14.51 -1.95 18.70
CA ALA A 2 -15.22 -0.68 18.61
C ALA A 2 -14.43 0.49 17.98
N ALA A 3 -13.13 0.61 18.25
CA ALA A 3 -12.28 1.67 17.66
C ALA A 3 -12.07 1.50 16.15
N VAL A 4 -11.97 0.25 15.67
CA VAL A 4 -11.87 -0.07 14.24
C VAL A 4 -13.22 0.19 13.56
N ALA A 5 -14.33 -0.22 14.19
CA ALA A 5 -15.67 0.08 13.70
C ALA A 5 -15.94 1.60 13.61
N LEU A 6 -15.53 2.37 14.63
CA LEU A 6 -15.71 3.83 14.65
C LEU A 6 -14.87 4.55 13.59
N ASN A 7 -13.61 4.11 13.40
CA ASN A 7 -12.74 4.67 12.36
C ASN A 7 -13.26 4.31 10.96
N SER A 8 -13.74 3.08 10.76
CA SER A 8 -14.38 2.66 9.51
C SER A 8 -15.71 3.39 9.25
N ILE A 9 -16.50 3.71 10.28
CA ILE A 9 -17.72 4.52 10.16
C ILE A 9 -17.35 5.95 9.74
N GLY A 10 -16.43 6.60 10.44
CA GLY A 10 -16.01 7.97 10.12
C GLY A 10 -15.43 8.10 8.70
N PHE A 11 -14.60 7.14 8.28
CA PHE A 11 -13.99 7.15 6.95
C PHE A 11 -15.00 6.91 5.83
N ASN A 12 -15.93 5.98 5.99
CA ASN A 12 -16.98 5.73 4.99
C ASN A 12 -18.04 6.84 4.94
N LEU A 13 -18.34 7.45 6.08
CA LEU A 13 -19.32 8.53 6.19
C LEU A 13 -18.82 9.81 5.52
N SER A 14 -17.59 10.26 5.83
CA SER A 14 -16.99 11.46 5.22
C SER A 14 -16.87 11.34 3.70
N ARG A 15 -16.57 10.14 3.20
CA ARG A 15 -16.35 9.87 1.78
C ARG A 15 -17.63 9.79 0.95
N SER A 16 -18.74 9.41 1.59
CA SER A 16 -20.05 9.32 0.94
C SER A 16 -20.83 10.63 1.05
N LEU A 17 -20.76 11.29 2.20
CA LEU A 17 -21.47 12.55 2.44
C LEU A 17 -20.78 13.76 1.85
N GLY A 18 -19.44 13.80 1.83
CA GLY A 18 -18.68 14.96 1.36
C GLY A 18 -19.05 15.43 -0.05
N PRO A 19 -18.95 14.56 -1.08
CA PRO A 19 -19.34 14.91 -2.45
C PRO A 19 -20.84 15.26 -2.60
N ALA A 20 -21.72 14.56 -1.86
CA ALA A 20 -23.16 14.82 -1.91
C ALA A 20 -23.52 16.20 -1.32
N ILE A 21 -22.98 16.53 -0.14
CA ILE A 21 -23.16 17.83 0.50
C ILE A 21 -22.55 18.94 -0.36
N GLY A 22 -21.33 18.73 -0.87
CA GLY A 22 -20.67 19.68 -1.76
C GLY A 22 -21.49 19.97 -3.02
N GLY A 23 -22.03 18.93 -3.66
CA GLY A 23 -22.91 19.06 -4.83
C GLY A 23 -24.18 19.86 -4.54
N ILE A 24 -24.83 19.59 -3.41
CA ILE A 24 -26.04 20.33 -2.98
C ILE A 24 -25.72 21.82 -2.75
N ILE A 25 -24.60 22.13 -2.08
CA ILE A 25 -24.21 23.51 -1.81
C ILE A 25 -23.94 24.27 -3.11
N VAL A 26 -23.21 23.66 -4.05
CA VAL A 26 -22.93 24.27 -5.36
C VAL A 26 -24.22 24.50 -6.15
N ALA A 27 -25.14 23.53 -6.14
CA ALA A 27 -26.42 23.65 -6.84
C ALA A 27 -27.33 24.73 -6.25
N ALA A 28 -27.36 24.88 -4.92
CA ALA A 28 -28.25 25.82 -4.24
C ALA A 28 -27.69 27.25 -4.15
N ALA A 29 -26.38 27.40 -3.95
CA ALA A 29 -25.75 28.68 -3.59
C ALA A 29 -24.49 29.02 -4.42
N GLY A 30 -24.13 28.19 -5.39
CA GLY A 30 -22.99 28.40 -6.28
C GLY A 30 -21.63 28.01 -5.68
N ALA A 31 -20.60 28.07 -6.54
CA ALA A 31 -19.25 27.62 -6.19
C ALA A 31 -18.61 28.44 -5.05
N ALA A 32 -18.83 29.77 -5.03
CA ALA A 32 -18.27 30.64 -3.99
C ALA A 32 -18.76 30.25 -2.57
N ALA A 33 -20.03 29.90 -2.44
CA ALA A 33 -20.59 29.41 -1.18
C ALA A 33 -19.96 28.07 -0.75
N ALA A 34 -19.75 27.15 -1.70
CA ALA A 34 -19.08 25.88 -1.41
C ALA A 34 -17.65 26.10 -0.89
N PHE A 35 -16.89 27.04 -1.48
CA PHE A 35 -15.56 27.40 -0.98
C PHE A 35 -15.61 28.06 0.41
N ALA A 36 -16.58 28.94 0.67
CA ALA A 36 -16.73 29.58 1.98
C ALA A 36 -17.07 28.55 3.08
N VAL A 37 -18.00 27.62 2.81
CA VAL A 37 -18.32 26.52 3.74
C VAL A 37 -17.10 25.64 4.00
N ASN A 38 -16.33 25.31 2.95
CA ASN A 38 -15.10 24.55 3.10
C ASN A 38 -14.07 25.29 3.97
N MET A 39 -13.90 26.60 3.77
CA MET A 39 -13.01 27.44 4.59
C MET A 39 -13.40 27.39 6.07
N VAL A 40 -14.68 27.61 6.40
CA VAL A 40 -15.18 27.60 7.78
C VAL A 40 -14.99 26.22 8.42
N SER A 41 -15.16 25.14 7.65
CA SER A 41 -14.94 23.77 8.14
C SER A 41 -13.49 23.53 8.62
N TYR A 42 -12.51 24.14 7.96
CA TYR A 42 -11.11 24.04 8.38
C TYR A 42 -10.82 24.79 9.69
N VAL A 43 -11.48 25.92 9.94
CA VAL A 43 -11.32 26.66 11.20
C VAL A 43 -11.74 25.78 12.39
N ALA A 44 -12.87 25.09 12.26
CA ALA A 44 -13.34 24.16 13.28
C ALA A 44 -12.34 23.01 13.51
N LEU A 45 -11.80 22.42 12.44
CA LEU A 45 -10.81 21.34 12.52
C LEU A 45 -9.50 21.80 13.19
N ILE A 46 -8.99 22.98 12.83
CA ILE A 46 -7.79 23.57 13.44
C ILE A 46 -8.01 23.78 14.94
N GLY A 47 -9.18 24.30 15.34
CA GLY A 47 -9.53 24.47 16.75
C GLY A 47 -9.48 23.16 17.55
N VAL A 48 -10.03 22.07 16.99
CA VAL A 48 -9.96 20.73 17.58
C VAL A 48 -8.50 20.25 17.70
N LEU A 49 -7.69 20.40 16.65
CA LEU A 49 -6.30 19.96 16.63
C LEU A 49 -5.42 20.74 17.62
N LEU A 50 -5.64 22.04 17.78
CA LEU A 50 -4.93 22.86 18.78
C LEU A 50 -5.29 22.48 20.21
N GLY A 51 -6.53 22.04 20.45
CA GLY A 51 -6.99 21.55 21.75
C GLY A 51 -6.57 20.10 22.05
N TRP A 52 -6.16 19.33 21.02
CA TRP A 52 -5.91 17.90 21.19
C TRP A 52 -4.50 17.62 21.72
N LYS A 53 -4.43 17.10 22.95
CA LYS A 53 -3.20 16.64 23.61
C LYS A 53 -3.25 15.13 23.88
N PRO A 54 -3.02 14.26 22.89
CA PRO A 54 -3.02 12.83 23.10
C PRO A 54 -1.82 12.40 23.97
N ALA A 55 -2.06 11.52 24.94
CA ALA A 55 -0.98 10.89 25.68
C ALA A 55 -0.15 10.01 24.73
N PRO A 56 1.18 10.14 24.70
CA PRO A 56 2.01 9.29 23.85
C PRO A 56 1.87 7.83 24.30
N PRO A 57 1.69 6.87 23.36
CA PRO A 57 1.69 5.47 23.72
C PRO A 57 3.07 5.10 24.31
N PRO A 58 3.12 4.20 25.31
CA PRO A 58 4.38 3.73 25.85
C PRO A 58 5.16 3.02 24.74
N SER A 59 6.23 3.66 24.25
CA SER A 59 7.16 3.05 23.29
C SER A 59 8.42 2.63 24.02
N GLY A 60 8.68 1.32 24.12
CA GLY A 60 9.91 0.79 24.72
C GLY A 60 11.17 0.99 23.87
N LEU A 61 11.03 1.40 22.60
CA LEU A 61 12.15 1.58 21.67
C LEU A 61 12.34 3.05 21.26
N PRO A 62 13.60 3.49 21.00
CA PRO A 62 13.90 4.80 20.47
C PRO A 62 13.19 5.10 19.14
N ARG A 63 12.92 6.39 18.90
CA ARG A 63 12.35 6.89 17.63
C ARG A 63 13.24 6.54 16.44
N GLU A 64 12.62 6.16 15.33
CA GLU A 64 13.33 5.91 14.07
C GLU A 64 13.75 7.23 13.41
N ALA A 65 14.96 7.28 12.85
CA ALA A 65 15.36 8.36 11.97
C ALA A 65 14.50 8.35 10.70
N VAL A 66 14.08 9.53 10.23
CA VAL A 66 13.14 9.68 9.10
C VAL A 66 13.63 8.94 7.85
N GLY A 67 14.91 9.08 7.49
CA GLY A 67 15.49 8.40 6.33
C GLY A 67 15.46 6.87 6.46
N ALA A 68 15.86 6.34 7.62
CA ALA A 68 15.83 4.90 7.89
C ALA A 68 14.39 4.35 7.86
N ALA A 69 13.44 5.11 8.41
CA ALA A 69 12.02 4.78 8.37
C ALA A 69 11.48 4.76 6.94
N MET A 70 11.87 5.70 6.07
CA MET A 70 11.46 5.73 4.67
C MET A 70 12.01 4.55 3.88
N LEU A 71 13.30 4.24 4.03
CA LEU A 71 13.91 3.06 3.39
C LEU A 71 13.25 1.76 3.87
N ALA A 72 12.95 1.65 5.17
CA ALA A 72 12.22 0.50 5.71
C ALA A 72 10.82 0.37 5.09
N GLY A 73 10.12 1.49 4.89
CA GLY A 73 8.81 1.52 4.22
C GLY A 73 8.89 1.09 2.75
N LEU A 74 9.84 1.62 2.00
CA LEU A 74 10.06 1.26 0.61
C LEU A 74 10.41 -0.23 0.45
N ARG A 75 11.33 -0.73 1.28
CA ARG A 75 11.69 -2.15 1.31
C ARG A 75 10.50 -3.02 1.67
N TYR A 76 9.68 -2.60 2.64
CA TYR A 76 8.48 -3.34 3.03
C TYR A 76 7.51 -3.49 1.85
N VAL A 77 7.21 -2.38 1.15
CA VAL A 77 6.30 -2.38 0.00
C VAL A 77 6.87 -3.22 -1.16
N ALA A 78 8.15 -3.05 -1.49
CA ALA A 78 8.79 -3.76 -2.60
C ALA A 78 8.84 -5.28 -2.39
N LEU A 79 9.00 -5.74 -1.14
CA LEU A 79 9.04 -7.17 -0.79
C LEU A 79 7.68 -7.74 -0.40
N SER A 80 6.61 -6.94 -0.46
CA SER A 80 5.24 -7.36 -0.20
C SER A 80 4.48 -7.54 -1.52
N PRO A 81 4.26 -8.78 -2.01
CA PRO A 81 3.65 -9.01 -3.32
C PRO A 81 2.27 -8.38 -3.46
N ASN A 82 1.49 -8.39 -2.37
CA ASN A 82 0.16 -7.81 -2.33
C ASN A 82 0.20 -6.29 -2.59
N LEU A 83 1.14 -5.59 -1.97
CA LEU A 83 1.29 -4.14 -2.16
C LEU A 83 1.86 -3.81 -3.54
N ALA A 84 2.85 -4.57 -4.02
CA ALA A 84 3.40 -4.40 -5.36
C ALA A 84 2.32 -4.53 -6.46
N LYS A 85 1.41 -5.52 -6.34
CA LYS A 85 0.27 -5.67 -7.25
C LYS A 85 -0.65 -4.46 -7.21
N VAL A 86 -1.00 -3.96 -6.03
CA VAL A 86 -1.89 -2.79 -5.89
C VAL A 86 -1.25 -1.53 -6.47
N LEU A 87 0.04 -1.29 -6.20
CA LEU A 87 0.78 -0.14 -6.75
C LEU A 87 0.85 -0.18 -8.28
N LEU A 88 1.14 -1.36 -8.86
CA LEU A 88 1.15 -1.53 -10.31
C LEU A 88 -0.24 -1.26 -10.91
N ARG A 89 -1.28 -1.86 -10.34
CA ARG A 89 -2.66 -1.72 -10.83
C ARG A 89 -3.17 -0.29 -10.68
N SER A 90 -2.82 0.41 -9.60
CA SER A 90 -3.22 1.80 -9.40
C SER A 90 -2.44 2.77 -10.30
N PHE A 91 -1.16 2.51 -10.56
CA PHE A 91 -0.38 3.24 -11.56
C PHE A 91 -1.00 3.06 -12.94
N LEU A 92 -1.26 1.82 -13.37
CA LEU A 92 -1.87 1.53 -14.68
C LEU A 92 -3.23 2.18 -14.83
N PHE A 93 -4.10 2.07 -13.80
CA PHE A 93 -5.40 2.72 -13.82
C PHE A 93 -5.27 4.24 -13.91
N GLY A 94 -4.44 4.86 -13.06
CA GLY A 94 -4.19 6.30 -13.08
C GLY A 94 -3.64 6.77 -14.43
N PHE A 95 -2.70 6.03 -14.99
CA PHE A 95 -2.09 6.30 -16.29
C PHE A 95 -3.09 6.26 -17.44
N SER A 96 -3.96 5.27 -17.50
CA SER A 96 -4.89 5.12 -18.63
C SER A 96 -6.20 5.87 -18.43
N ALA A 97 -6.75 5.91 -17.22
CA ALA A 97 -8.04 6.53 -16.94
C ALA A 97 -7.97 8.08 -16.97
N ILE A 98 -6.81 8.66 -16.65
CA ILE A 98 -6.65 10.12 -16.67
C ILE A 98 -6.88 10.72 -18.06
N SER A 99 -6.75 9.93 -19.13
CA SER A 99 -6.95 10.38 -20.51
C SER A 99 -8.28 11.09 -20.70
N VAL A 100 -9.35 10.58 -20.07
CA VAL A 100 -10.69 11.16 -20.20
C VAL A 100 -10.70 12.55 -19.59
N MET A 101 -10.19 12.75 -18.37
CA MET A 101 -10.19 14.06 -17.74
C MET A 101 -9.19 15.04 -18.39
N ALA A 102 -8.03 14.55 -18.82
CA ALA A 102 -7.00 15.35 -19.47
C ALA A 102 -7.45 15.89 -20.83
N LEU A 103 -8.21 15.09 -21.59
CA LEU A 103 -8.67 15.46 -22.94
C LEU A 103 -10.11 15.99 -22.97
N LEU A 104 -10.87 15.89 -21.86
CA LEU A 104 -12.26 16.32 -21.79
C LEU A 104 -12.49 17.78 -22.25
N PRO A 105 -11.61 18.77 -21.92
CA PRO A 105 -11.78 20.12 -22.43
C PRO A 105 -11.81 20.18 -23.96
N VAL A 106 -10.96 19.40 -24.63
CA VAL A 106 -10.88 19.35 -26.09
C VAL A 106 -12.07 18.58 -26.67
N VAL A 107 -12.49 17.49 -26.03
CA VAL A 107 -13.73 16.76 -26.41
C VAL A 107 -14.94 17.69 -26.37
N ALA A 108 -15.07 18.50 -25.30
CA ALA A 108 -16.19 19.41 -25.15
C ALA A 108 -16.25 20.49 -26.25
N THR A 109 -15.11 20.87 -26.84
CA THR A 109 -15.07 21.81 -27.97
C THR A 109 -15.46 21.18 -29.32
N GLN A 110 -15.44 19.85 -29.43
CA GLN A 110 -15.77 19.12 -30.66
C GLN A 110 -17.25 18.75 -30.77
N ILE A 111 -18.04 18.94 -29.71
CA ILE A 111 -19.48 18.65 -29.68
C ILE A 111 -20.27 19.88 -30.11
N GLU A 112 -21.35 19.69 -30.87
CA GLU A 112 -22.26 20.77 -31.27
C GLU A 112 -22.84 21.49 -30.03
N GLY A 113 -22.80 22.83 -30.03
CA GLY A 113 -23.12 23.63 -28.83
C GLY A 113 -21.95 23.79 -27.85
N ALA A 114 -20.72 23.58 -28.33
CA ALA A 114 -19.46 23.78 -27.61
C ALA A 114 -19.42 25.11 -26.83
N GLY A 115 -19.06 25.03 -25.55
CA GLY A 115 -18.85 26.18 -24.69
C GLY A 115 -18.40 25.80 -23.28
N PRO A 116 -17.96 26.77 -22.46
CA PRO A 116 -17.53 26.51 -21.08
C PRO A 116 -18.60 25.84 -20.22
N LEU A 117 -19.88 26.14 -20.49
CA LEU A 117 -21.01 25.52 -19.81
C LEU A 117 -21.10 24.01 -20.08
N LEU A 118 -20.93 23.58 -21.34
CA LEU A 118 -20.99 22.15 -21.69
C LEU A 118 -19.87 21.37 -21.01
N TYR A 119 -18.63 21.90 -21.02
CA TYR A 119 -17.52 21.31 -20.28
C TYR A 119 -17.85 21.16 -18.78
N GLY A 120 -18.38 22.22 -18.16
CA GLY A 120 -18.78 22.20 -16.76
C GLY A 120 -19.88 21.17 -16.46
N LEU A 121 -20.88 21.03 -17.35
CA LEU A 121 -21.94 20.03 -17.24
C LEU A 121 -21.38 18.61 -17.36
N LEU A 122 -20.54 18.34 -18.38
CA LEU A 122 -19.91 17.03 -18.57
C LEU A 122 -19.04 16.65 -17.36
N LEU A 123 -18.22 17.57 -16.88
CA LEU A 123 -17.45 17.38 -15.65
C LEU A 123 -18.35 17.13 -14.44
N GLY A 124 -19.48 17.84 -14.34
CA GLY A 124 -20.50 17.63 -13.32
C GLY A 124 -21.09 16.21 -13.36
N THR A 125 -21.38 15.68 -14.55
CA THR A 125 -21.90 14.31 -14.69
C THR A 125 -20.89 13.24 -14.28
N PHE A 126 -19.60 13.46 -14.52
CA PHE A 126 -18.54 12.63 -13.95
C PHE A 126 -18.59 12.64 -12.41
N GLY A 127 -18.78 13.82 -11.81
CA GLY A 127 -18.96 13.98 -10.37
C GLY A 127 -20.19 13.24 -9.81
N VAL A 128 -21.33 13.29 -10.52
CA VAL A 128 -22.54 12.52 -10.16
C VAL A 128 -22.25 11.02 -10.16
N GLY A 129 -21.56 10.54 -11.20
CA GLY A 129 -21.07 9.17 -11.28
C GLY A 129 -20.19 8.78 -10.10
N ALA A 130 -19.24 9.64 -9.74
CA ALA A 130 -18.34 9.46 -8.61
C ALA A 130 -19.09 9.33 -7.28
N VAL A 131 -20.10 10.18 -7.03
CA VAL A 131 -20.98 10.08 -5.86
C VAL A 131 -21.72 8.74 -5.86
N GLY A 132 -22.31 8.36 -7.00
CA GLY A 132 -22.99 7.07 -7.16
C GLY A 132 -22.07 5.88 -6.88
N GLY A 133 -20.85 5.90 -7.41
CA GLY A 133 -19.83 4.88 -7.13
C GLY A 133 -19.44 4.81 -5.65
N ALA A 134 -19.33 5.95 -4.96
CA ALA A 134 -19.07 6.00 -3.52
C ALA A 134 -20.20 5.32 -2.72
N LEU A 135 -21.46 5.62 -3.03
CA LEU A 135 -22.63 5.04 -2.37
C LEU A 135 -22.80 3.54 -2.64
N LEU A 136 -22.43 3.08 -3.84
CA LEU A 136 -22.50 1.67 -4.23
C LEU A 136 -21.34 0.84 -3.68
N THR A 137 -20.24 1.47 -3.27
CA THR A 137 -19.01 0.80 -2.81
C THR A 137 -19.32 -0.24 -1.73
N GLY A 138 -20.08 0.10 -0.68
CA GLY A 138 -20.39 -0.82 0.42
C GLY A 138 -21.11 -2.09 -0.05
N ARG A 139 -22.19 -1.93 -0.84
CA ARG A 139 -22.98 -3.05 -1.38
C ARG A 139 -22.18 -3.92 -2.34
N LEU A 140 -21.35 -3.31 -3.18
CA LEU A 140 -20.49 -4.05 -4.10
C LEU A 140 -19.42 -4.85 -3.34
N ASN A 141 -18.91 -4.29 -2.24
CA ASN A 141 -17.90 -4.96 -1.42
C ASN A 141 -18.42 -6.21 -0.72
N GLU A 142 -19.71 -6.24 -0.35
CA GLU A 142 -20.37 -7.41 0.24
C GLU A 142 -20.65 -8.51 -0.78
N ARG A 143 -20.96 -8.13 -2.04
CA ARG A 143 -21.40 -9.08 -3.08
C ARG A 143 -20.27 -9.62 -3.96
N PHE A 144 -19.20 -8.85 -4.14
CA PHE A 144 -18.15 -9.18 -5.10
C PHE A 144 -16.75 -9.18 -4.49
N GLN A 145 -15.88 -10.02 -5.03
CA GLN A 145 -14.47 -10.03 -4.69
C GLN A 145 -13.77 -8.75 -5.16
N SER A 146 -12.67 -8.39 -4.49
CA SER A 146 -11.89 -7.18 -4.79
C SER A 146 -11.45 -7.13 -6.26
N GLU A 147 -10.88 -8.23 -6.77
CA GLU A 147 -10.42 -8.27 -8.16
C GLU A 147 -11.57 -8.08 -9.14
N THR A 148 -12.74 -8.69 -8.89
CA THR A 148 -13.91 -8.52 -9.75
C THR A 148 -14.31 -7.05 -9.86
N ILE A 149 -14.38 -6.34 -8.74
CA ILE A 149 -14.73 -4.90 -8.72
C ILE A 149 -13.69 -4.09 -9.50
N VAL A 150 -12.40 -4.27 -9.22
CA VAL A 150 -11.32 -3.54 -9.92
C VAL A 150 -11.39 -3.83 -11.42
N ARG A 151 -11.49 -5.10 -11.82
CA ARG A 151 -11.57 -5.48 -13.23
C ARG A 151 -12.79 -4.87 -13.93
N THR A 152 -13.95 -4.91 -13.29
CA THR A 152 -15.16 -4.26 -13.83
C THR A 152 -15.00 -2.74 -13.92
N ALA A 153 -14.27 -2.11 -12.99
CA ALA A 153 -13.98 -0.68 -13.04
C ALA A 153 -13.04 -0.33 -14.20
N PHE A 154 -12.00 -1.14 -14.46
CA PHE A 154 -11.16 -0.98 -15.66
C PHE A 154 -11.97 -1.09 -16.95
N ILE A 155 -12.81 -2.14 -17.06
CA ILE A 155 -13.65 -2.36 -18.24
C ILE A 155 -14.67 -1.23 -18.41
N GLY A 156 -15.38 -0.87 -17.34
CA GLY A 156 -16.38 0.20 -17.38
C GLY A 156 -15.78 1.56 -17.72
N PHE A 157 -14.57 1.85 -17.23
CA PHE A 157 -13.85 3.06 -17.61
C PHE A 157 -13.34 2.99 -19.06
N ALA A 158 -12.95 1.80 -19.57
CA ALA A 158 -12.61 1.62 -20.98
C ALA A 158 -13.80 1.92 -21.89
N VAL A 159 -15.01 1.46 -21.51
CA VAL A 159 -16.25 1.82 -22.20
C VAL A 159 -16.49 3.33 -22.16
N CYS A 160 -16.30 3.97 -21.00
CA CYS A 160 -16.40 5.43 -20.88
C CYS A 160 -15.44 6.14 -21.85
N ALA A 161 -14.18 5.73 -21.91
CA ALA A 161 -13.18 6.32 -22.80
C ALA A 161 -13.53 6.10 -24.28
N ALA A 162 -13.93 4.88 -24.66
CA ALA A 162 -14.31 4.55 -26.02
C ALA A 162 -15.57 5.30 -26.49
N VAL A 163 -16.61 5.39 -25.66
CA VAL A 163 -17.83 6.16 -25.98
C VAL A 163 -17.51 7.64 -26.11
N THR A 164 -16.73 8.19 -25.17
CA THR A 164 -16.28 9.60 -25.25
C THR A 164 -15.47 9.88 -26.51
N ALA A 165 -14.72 8.91 -27.01
CA ALA A 165 -13.89 9.05 -28.21
C ALA A 165 -14.70 9.17 -29.51
N VAL A 166 -15.83 8.48 -29.59
CA VAL A 166 -16.63 8.37 -30.83
C VAL A 166 -17.94 9.15 -30.79
N SER A 167 -18.37 9.58 -29.60
CA SER A 167 -19.65 10.26 -29.40
C SER A 167 -19.56 11.72 -29.83
N SER A 168 -20.45 12.12 -30.75
CA SER A 168 -20.73 13.53 -31.06
C SER A 168 -21.92 14.08 -30.25
N SER A 169 -22.59 13.24 -29.44
CA SER A 169 -23.79 13.62 -28.68
C SER A 169 -23.43 14.00 -27.23
N PRO A 170 -23.83 15.18 -26.74
CA PRO A 170 -23.55 15.58 -25.37
C PRO A 170 -24.19 14.63 -24.34
N TRP A 171 -25.35 14.05 -24.65
CA TRP A 171 -26.07 13.14 -23.76
C TRP A 171 -25.38 11.79 -23.61
N LEU A 172 -24.89 11.23 -24.72
CA LEU A 172 -24.15 9.96 -24.69
C LEU A 172 -22.82 10.12 -23.97
N THR A 173 -22.11 11.23 -24.21
CA THR A 173 -20.87 11.55 -23.50
C THR A 173 -21.12 11.76 -22.01
N ALA A 174 -22.20 12.46 -21.63
CA ALA A 174 -22.60 12.62 -20.24
C ALA A 174 -22.86 11.27 -19.55
N LEU A 175 -23.62 10.36 -20.19
CA LEU A 175 -23.91 9.03 -19.63
C LEU A 175 -22.62 8.20 -19.48
N ALA A 176 -21.73 8.27 -20.45
CA ALA A 176 -20.41 7.63 -20.39
C ALA A 176 -19.60 8.17 -19.20
N LEU A 177 -19.58 9.48 -18.98
CA LEU A 177 -18.86 10.12 -17.88
C LEU A 177 -19.44 9.77 -16.51
N VAL A 178 -20.77 9.58 -16.38
CA VAL A 178 -21.37 9.04 -15.15
C VAL A 178 -20.81 7.65 -14.85
N LEU A 179 -20.74 6.76 -15.85
CA LEU A 179 -20.14 5.44 -15.69
C LEU A 179 -18.65 5.55 -15.32
N GLY A 180 -17.91 6.42 -16.01
CA GLY A 180 -16.49 6.68 -15.77
C GLY A 180 -16.22 7.16 -14.35
N GLY A 181 -16.99 8.13 -13.86
CA GLY A 181 -16.88 8.64 -12.49
C GLY A 181 -17.14 7.57 -11.44
N ALA A 182 -18.15 6.72 -11.65
CA ALA A 182 -18.44 5.61 -10.75
C ALA A 182 -17.28 4.60 -10.71
N CYS A 183 -16.76 4.21 -11.88
CA CYS A 183 -15.62 3.30 -11.99
C CYS A 183 -14.35 3.88 -11.38
N TRP A 184 -14.08 5.17 -11.59
CA TRP A 184 -12.95 5.89 -11.02
C TRP A 184 -12.94 5.81 -9.50
N VAL A 185 -14.06 6.18 -8.87
CA VAL A 185 -14.18 6.11 -7.42
C VAL A 185 -14.05 4.67 -6.95
N LEU A 186 -14.78 3.72 -7.54
CA LEU A 186 -14.71 2.31 -7.12
C LEU A 186 -13.28 1.77 -7.14
N ALA A 187 -12.52 1.99 -8.21
CA ALA A 187 -11.14 1.54 -8.34
C ALA A 187 -10.23 2.17 -7.29
N LEU A 188 -10.19 3.51 -7.20
CA LEU A 188 -9.30 4.23 -6.29
C LEU A 188 -9.63 3.95 -4.82
N THR A 189 -10.91 3.79 -4.49
CA THR A 189 -11.33 3.35 -3.16
C THR A 189 -10.70 2.03 -2.80
N LEU A 190 -10.84 1.08 -3.72
CA LEU A 190 -10.49 -0.30 -3.46
C LEU A 190 -8.99 -0.48 -3.35
N PHE A 191 -8.21 0.22 -4.19
CA PHE A 191 -6.76 0.27 -4.02
C PHE A 191 -6.38 0.85 -2.65
N ASN A 192 -6.96 1.99 -2.26
CA ASN A 192 -6.67 2.63 -0.98
C ASN A 192 -6.98 1.72 0.21
N VAL A 193 -8.18 1.12 0.23
CA VAL A 193 -8.60 0.17 1.28
C VAL A 193 -7.70 -1.07 1.28
N THR A 194 -7.34 -1.59 0.11
CA THR A 194 -6.47 -2.78 0.01
C THR A 194 -5.08 -2.49 0.56
N VAL A 195 -4.51 -1.32 0.30
CA VAL A 195 -3.23 -0.89 0.88
C VAL A 195 -3.34 -0.82 2.40
N GLN A 196 -4.40 -0.22 2.93
CA GLN A 196 -4.60 -0.12 4.38
C GLN A 196 -4.74 -1.51 5.04
N LEU A 197 -5.52 -2.41 4.45
CA LEU A 197 -5.74 -3.76 5.00
C LEU A 197 -4.56 -4.71 4.79
N SER A 198 -3.70 -4.43 3.81
CA SER A 198 -2.51 -5.25 3.52
C SER A 198 -1.24 -4.71 4.19
N THR A 199 -1.35 -3.68 5.01
CA THR A 199 -0.18 -3.02 5.62
C THR A 199 -0.30 -2.95 7.15
N PRO A 200 0.72 -3.40 7.91
CA PRO A 200 0.77 -3.24 9.35
C PRO A 200 0.80 -1.77 9.79
N ARG A 201 0.27 -1.49 10.99
CA ARG A 201 0.12 -0.12 11.53
C ARG A 201 1.43 0.69 11.56
N TRP A 202 2.58 0.03 11.79
CA TRP A 202 3.87 0.72 11.88
C TRP A 202 4.35 1.31 10.54
N VAL A 203 3.85 0.81 9.40
CA VAL A 203 4.27 1.22 8.05
C VAL A 203 3.12 1.68 7.15
N VAL A 204 1.86 1.62 7.61
CA VAL A 204 0.66 1.97 6.83
C VAL A 204 0.74 3.37 6.20
N GLY A 205 1.19 4.38 6.94
CA GLY A 205 1.32 5.74 6.40
C GLY A 205 2.32 5.81 5.24
N ARG A 206 3.46 5.12 5.39
CA ARG A 206 4.52 5.05 4.36
C ARG A 206 4.04 4.30 3.11
N ALA A 207 3.32 3.19 3.29
CA ALA A 207 2.74 2.45 2.18
C ALA A 207 1.66 3.26 1.45
N LEU A 208 0.82 4.00 2.19
CA LEU A 208 -0.22 4.84 1.61
C LEU A 208 0.38 6.01 0.81
N SER A 209 1.48 6.60 1.28
CA SER A 209 2.23 7.61 0.51
C SER A 209 2.78 7.01 -0.78
N LEU A 210 3.42 5.84 -0.75
CA LEU A 210 3.95 5.17 -1.94
C LEU A 210 2.85 4.80 -2.94
N TYR A 211 1.70 4.33 -2.47
CA TYR A 211 0.50 4.11 -3.28
C TYR A 211 0.00 5.39 -3.97
N GLN A 212 -0.11 6.49 -3.23
CA GLN A 212 -0.55 7.77 -3.79
C GLN A 212 0.46 8.30 -4.81
N THR A 213 1.76 8.23 -4.51
CA THR A 213 2.82 8.59 -5.44
C THR A 213 2.74 7.77 -6.72
N ALA A 214 2.57 6.44 -6.64
CA ALA A 214 2.43 5.60 -7.83
C ALA A 214 1.19 5.98 -8.66
N THR A 215 0.06 6.22 -7.98
CA THR A 215 -1.21 6.57 -8.63
C THR A 215 -1.13 7.92 -9.33
N PHE A 216 -0.60 8.94 -8.66
CA PHE A 216 -0.42 10.28 -9.24
C PHE A 216 0.70 10.35 -10.27
N ALA A 217 1.78 9.57 -10.10
CA ALA A 217 2.80 9.43 -11.14
C ALA A 217 2.20 8.83 -12.41
N GLY A 218 1.34 7.81 -12.27
CA GLY A 218 0.55 7.27 -13.37
C GLY A 218 -0.27 8.36 -14.05
N MET A 219 -1.08 9.11 -13.27
CA MET A 219 -1.89 10.21 -13.81
C MET A 219 -1.06 11.29 -14.50
N ALA A 220 0.07 11.72 -13.91
CA ALA A 220 0.93 12.74 -14.50
C ALA A 220 1.55 12.27 -15.82
N ALA A 221 2.09 11.04 -15.84
CA ALA A 221 2.65 10.44 -17.04
C ALA A 221 1.58 10.23 -18.12
N GLY A 222 0.38 9.78 -17.72
CA GLY A 222 -0.76 9.60 -18.61
C GLY A 222 -1.24 10.93 -19.20
N SER A 223 -1.43 11.97 -18.39
CA SER A 223 -1.86 13.29 -18.87
C SER A 223 -0.89 13.85 -19.91
N TRP A 224 0.42 13.72 -19.68
CA TRP A 224 1.43 14.11 -20.65
C TRP A 224 1.33 13.27 -21.94
N LEU A 225 1.34 11.95 -21.83
CA LEU A 225 1.32 11.05 -22.99
C LEU A 225 0.04 11.20 -23.82
N TRP A 226 -1.12 11.18 -23.18
CA TRP A 226 -2.41 11.28 -23.87
C TRP A 226 -2.66 12.68 -24.41
N GLY A 227 -2.10 13.73 -23.78
CA GLY A 227 -2.07 15.08 -24.33
C GLY A 227 -1.31 15.12 -25.66
N VAL A 228 -0.06 14.64 -25.65
CA VAL A 228 0.78 14.54 -26.87
C VAL A 228 0.12 13.66 -27.94
N ALA A 229 -0.46 12.52 -27.54
CA ALA A 229 -1.18 11.65 -28.48
C ALA A 229 -2.43 12.34 -29.05
N GLY A 230 -3.16 13.11 -28.24
CA GLY A 230 -4.31 13.88 -28.67
C GLY A 230 -3.95 14.99 -29.66
N GLU A 231 -2.77 15.61 -29.50
CA GLU A 231 -2.23 16.62 -30.40
C GLU A 231 -1.80 16.04 -31.76
N HIS A 232 -1.07 14.92 -31.77
CA HIS A 232 -0.50 14.36 -33.00
C HIS A 232 -1.43 13.41 -33.76
N TYR A 233 -2.25 12.63 -33.04
CA TYR A 233 -3.10 11.59 -33.64
C TYR A 233 -4.60 11.88 -33.50
N GLY A 234 -4.95 12.99 -32.83
CA GLY A 234 -6.32 13.37 -32.55
C GLY A 234 -6.86 12.76 -31.25
N VAL A 235 -7.78 13.49 -30.63
CA VAL A 235 -8.37 13.15 -29.32
C VAL A 235 -9.08 11.80 -29.32
N GLY A 236 -9.85 11.50 -30.38
CA GLY A 236 -10.57 10.23 -30.50
C GLY A 236 -9.61 9.03 -30.53
N ALA A 237 -8.54 9.10 -31.31
CA ALA A 237 -7.53 8.03 -31.38
C ALA A 237 -6.82 7.84 -30.03
N ALA A 238 -6.45 8.94 -29.36
CA ALA A 238 -5.83 8.90 -28.04
C ALA A 238 -6.74 8.24 -26.98
N LEU A 239 -8.04 8.55 -26.98
CA LEU A 239 -9.02 7.95 -26.07
C LEU A 239 -9.31 6.47 -26.38
N LEU A 240 -9.32 6.08 -27.66
CA LEU A 240 -9.45 4.65 -28.03
C LEU A 240 -8.20 3.86 -27.63
N ALA A 241 -7.01 4.44 -27.82
CA ALA A 241 -5.77 3.84 -27.36
C ALA A 241 -5.74 3.69 -25.83
N SER A 242 -6.18 4.70 -25.08
CA SER A 242 -6.27 4.59 -23.62
C SER A 242 -7.32 3.58 -23.16
N ALA A 243 -8.45 3.44 -23.88
CA ALA A 243 -9.43 2.38 -23.66
C ALA A 243 -8.80 0.99 -23.86
N ALA A 244 -7.97 0.80 -24.88
CA ALA A 244 -7.23 -0.44 -25.06
C ALA A 244 -6.26 -0.72 -23.89
N VAL A 245 -5.54 0.31 -23.41
CA VAL A 245 -4.67 0.18 -22.22
C VAL A 245 -5.47 -0.16 -20.96
N LEU A 246 -6.69 0.38 -20.79
CA LEU A 246 -7.58 0.00 -19.69
C LEU A 246 -8.01 -1.47 -19.78
N LEU A 247 -8.31 -1.97 -20.98
CA LEU A 247 -8.62 -3.39 -21.19
C LEU A 247 -7.41 -4.29 -20.94
N LEU A 248 -6.21 -3.88 -21.37
CA LEU A 248 -4.97 -4.55 -21.02
C LEU A 248 -4.76 -4.54 -19.49
N GLY A 249 -5.05 -3.41 -18.84
CA GLY A 249 -5.12 -3.31 -17.39
C GLY A 249 -6.06 -4.37 -16.82
N ALA A 250 -7.31 -4.46 -17.28
CA ALA A 250 -8.24 -5.51 -16.84
C ALA A 250 -7.68 -6.93 -17.01
N ALA A 251 -7.00 -7.21 -18.13
CA ALA A 251 -6.37 -8.50 -18.41
C ALA A 251 -5.16 -8.78 -17.51
N VAL A 252 -4.34 -7.78 -17.19
CA VAL A 252 -3.24 -7.88 -16.20
C VAL A 252 -3.77 -8.35 -14.85
N GLY A 253 -5.02 -7.99 -14.50
CA GLY A 253 -5.72 -8.49 -13.31
C GLY A 253 -5.93 -10.01 -13.24
N LEU A 254 -5.86 -10.73 -14.38
CA LEU A 254 -5.95 -12.19 -14.40
C LEU A 254 -4.69 -12.86 -13.85
N VAL A 255 -3.53 -12.23 -14.02
CA VAL A 255 -2.23 -12.72 -13.55
C VAL A 255 -1.85 -12.05 -12.22
N PHE A 256 -2.07 -10.75 -12.12
CA PHE A 256 -1.75 -9.90 -10.98
C PHE A 256 -3.03 -9.47 -10.24
N ALA A 257 -3.85 -10.45 -9.87
CA ALA A 257 -5.10 -10.23 -9.16
C ALA A 257 -4.88 -9.50 -7.83
N ILE A 258 -5.69 -8.48 -7.59
CA ILE A 258 -5.77 -7.75 -6.32
C ILE A 258 -6.12 -8.76 -5.23
N PRO A 259 -5.36 -8.78 -4.12
CA PRO A 259 -5.61 -9.72 -3.05
C PRO A 259 -7.04 -9.57 -2.51
N PRO A 260 -7.68 -10.68 -2.11
CA PRO A 260 -8.99 -10.61 -1.51
C PRO A 260 -8.95 -9.74 -0.25
N ARG A 261 -10.08 -9.11 0.08
CA ARG A 261 -10.31 -8.37 1.34
C ARG A 261 -10.38 -9.30 2.55
N VAL A 262 -9.49 -10.27 2.65
CA VAL A 262 -9.30 -11.02 3.88
C VAL A 262 -8.49 -10.12 4.79
N MET A 263 -9.04 -9.82 5.96
CA MET A 263 -8.31 -9.13 7.02
C MET A 263 -7.23 -10.11 7.50
N LEU A 264 -6.06 -10.06 6.88
CA LEU A 264 -4.89 -10.69 7.46
C LEU A 264 -4.72 -10.07 8.84
N ASP A 265 -4.49 -10.91 9.83
CA ASP A 265 -4.17 -10.41 11.16
C ASP A 265 -2.74 -9.85 11.12
N LEU A 266 -2.69 -8.56 10.77
CA LEU A 266 -1.47 -7.76 10.67
C LEU A 266 -1.22 -6.97 11.96
N ASP A 267 -1.99 -7.23 13.02
CA ASP A 267 -1.66 -6.70 14.34
C ASP A 267 -0.36 -7.38 14.83
N PRO A 268 0.46 -6.67 15.63
CA PRO A 268 1.69 -7.23 16.18
C PRO A 268 1.39 -8.48 16.99
N ALA A 269 2.13 -9.56 16.73
CA ALA A 269 1.85 -10.83 17.37
C ALA A 269 2.17 -10.85 18.88
N ASP A 270 3.00 -9.90 19.33
CA ASP A 270 3.42 -9.68 20.72
C ASP A 270 3.92 -10.93 21.47
N ARG A 271 4.39 -11.94 20.72
CA ARG A 271 4.95 -13.18 21.30
C ARG A 271 6.43 -13.06 21.66
N TRP A 272 7.12 -12.05 21.14
CA TRP A 272 8.55 -11.86 21.40
C TRP A 272 8.75 -11.17 22.75
N ARG A 273 9.46 -11.86 23.65
CA ARG A 273 10.01 -11.26 24.86
C ARG A 273 11.49 -11.02 24.64
N GLU A 274 11.95 -9.86 25.09
CA GLU A 274 13.38 -9.55 25.07
C GLU A 274 14.12 -10.61 25.89
N PRO A 275 15.07 -11.34 25.28
CA PRO A 275 15.80 -12.37 26.00
C PRO A 275 16.69 -11.74 27.06
N GLU A 276 16.87 -12.41 28.19
CA GLU A 276 17.89 -12.02 29.15
C GLU A 276 19.26 -12.15 28.49
N ILE A 277 20.03 -11.07 28.52
CA ILE A 277 21.38 -11.01 27.94
C ILE A 277 22.35 -10.88 29.10
N ASN A 278 23.30 -11.80 29.19
CA ASN A 278 24.35 -11.77 30.21
C ASN A 278 25.48 -10.78 29.86
N LEU A 279 25.56 -10.37 28.59
CA LEU A 279 26.49 -9.36 28.11
C LEU A 279 25.78 -8.00 28.11
N PRO A 280 26.24 -7.00 28.90
CA PRO A 280 25.71 -5.65 28.81
C PRO A 280 25.99 -5.11 27.41
N ILE A 281 24.94 -4.66 26.71
CA ILE A 281 25.06 -4.03 25.40
C ILE A 281 24.20 -2.77 25.37
N GLU A 282 24.69 -1.74 24.68
CA GLU A 282 23.88 -0.57 24.41
C GLU A 282 22.85 -0.86 23.31
N PRO A 283 21.72 -0.13 23.26
CA PRO A 283 20.72 -0.29 22.20
C PRO A 283 21.29 -0.11 20.77
N ARG A 284 22.36 0.65 20.62
CA ARG A 284 23.07 0.91 19.34
C ARG A 284 24.16 -0.11 19.02
N SER A 285 24.47 -1.04 19.93
CA SER A 285 25.51 -2.05 19.70
C SER A 285 25.13 -3.01 18.58
N GLY A 286 26.11 -3.38 17.76
CA GLY A 286 25.99 -4.31 16.65
C GLY A 286 27.26 -4.32 15.79
N PRO A 287 27.27 -5.06 14.67
CA PRO A 287 26.17 -5.87 14.13
C PRO A 287 25.78 -7.05 15.03
N ILE A 288 24.49 -7.37 15.08
CA ILE A 288 23.97 -8.55 15.76
C ILE A 288 23.73 -9.65 14.73
N VAL A 289 24.39 -10.78 14.89
CA VAL A 289 24.24 -11.98 14.06
C VAL A 289 23.29 -12.94 14.77
N ILE A 290 22.23 -13.32 14.06
CA ILE A 290 21.29 -14.32 14.55
C ILE A 290 21.56 -15.61 13.79
N SER A 291 21.61 -16.73 14.51
CA SER A 291 21.71 -18.07 13.95
C SER A 291 20.58 -18.93 14.54
N ILE A 292 19.83 -19.62 13.70
CA ILE A 292 18.72 -20.49 14.11
C ILE A 292 18.94 -21.87 13.53
N GLU A 293 18.93 -22.87 14.40
CA GLU A 293 19.19 -24.26 14.05
C GLU A 293 17.90 -25.06 13.91
N TYR A 294 17.75 -25.74 12.78
CA TYR A 294 16.62 -26.58 12.44
C TYR A 294 17.08 -27.99 12.11
N ARG A 295 16.62 -28.99 12.86
CA ARG A 295 16.72 -30.41 12.50
C ARG A 295 15.52 -30.82 11.65
N ILE A 296 15.75 -31.22 10.40
CA ILE A 296 14.72 -31.49 9.38
C ILE A 296 14.90 -32.89 8.80
N ARG A 297 13.81 -33.67 8.72
CA ARG A 297 13.85 -35.02 8.14
C ARG A 297 14.14 -34.95 6.64
N PRO A 298 14.88 -35.91 6.06
CA PRO A 298 15.18 -35.93 4.62
C PRO A 298 13.95 -35.82 3.70
N GLN A 299 12.82 -36.43 4.10
CA GLN A 299 11.56 -36.41 3.36
C GLN A 299 10.87 -35.04 3.36
N ASP A 300 11.10 -34.22 4.40
CA ASP A 300 10.44 -32.93 4.60
C ASP A 300 11.27 -31.76 4.03
N VAL A 301 12.48 -32.02 3.53
CA VAL A 301 13.42 -30.99 3.04
C VAL A 301 12.80 -30.13 1.94
N ARG A 302 12.03 -30.72 1.02
CA ARG A 302 11.40 -29.95 -0.07
C ARG A 302 10.43 -28.91 0.47
N GLU A 303 9.55 -29.32 1.39
CA GLU A 303 8.59 -28.44 2.04
C GLU A 303 9.30 -27.38 2.87
N PHE A 304 10.31 -27.78 3.66
CA PHE A 304 11.14 -26.88 4.44
C PHE A 304 11.76 -25.78 3.57
N LEU A 305 12.37 -26.12 2.44
CA LEU A 305 12.97 -25.13 1.54
C LEU A 305 11.94 -24.15 0.95
N THR A 306 10.73 -24.62 0.65
CA THR A 306 9.63 -23.73 0.23
C THR A 306 9.24 -22.76 1.34
N VAL A 307 9.07 -23.25 2.58
CA VAL A 307 8.73 -22.39 3.73
C VAL A 307 9.88 -21.43 4.07
N MET A 308 11.14 -21.85 3.92
CA MET A 308 12.31 -21.00 4.12
C MET A 308 12.43 -19.89 3.07
N ALA A 309 11.94 -20.09 1.84
CA ALA A 309 11.88 -19.03 0.84
C ALA A 309 10.92 -17.91 1.26
N ASP A 310 9.75 -18.26 1.82
CA ASP A 310 8.83 -17.29 2.42
C ASP A 310 9.44 -16.62 3.65
N ARG A 311 10.10 -17.41 4.52
CA ARG A 311 10.80 -16.90 5.71
C ARG A 311 11.86 -15.87 5.35
N LYS A 312 12.71 -16.16 4.35
CA LYS A 312 13.73 -15.24 3.82
C LYS A 312 13.11 -13.90 3.45
N ARG A 313 12.01 -13.92 2.69
CA ARG A 313 11.33 -12.70 2.25
C ARG A 313 10.84 -11.87 3.44
N ILE A 314 10.19 -12.51 4.42
CA ILE A 314 9.70 -11.85 5.65
C ILE A 314 10.86 -11.22 6.43
N ARG A 315 11.97 -11.96 6.62
CA ARG A 315 13.15 -11.47 7.32
C ARG A 315 13.75 -10.23 6.65
N ILE A 316 13.96 -10.27 5.34
CA ILE A 316 14.57 -9.15 4.60
C ILE A 316 13.62 -7.94 4.57
N ARG A 317 12.31 -8.18 4.38
CA ARG A 317 11.26 -7.14 4.42
C ARG A 317 11.36 -6.32 5.71
N ASP A 318 11.49 -7.00 6.85
CA ASP A 318 11.44 -6.38 8.18
C ASP A 318 12.79 -5.83 8.66
N GLY A 319 13.89 -6.23 8.02
CA GLY A 319 15.18 -5.55 8.18
C GLY A 319 16.42 -6.40 8.29
N ALA A 320 16.29 -7.71 8.20
CA ALA A 320 17.44 -8.61 8.14
C ALA A 320 18.33 -8.31 6.92
N ARG A 321 19.64 -8.37 7.12
CA ARG A 321 20.68 -8.29 6.08
C ARG A 321 21.46 -9.60 6.05
N GLU A 322 22.20 -9.84 4.96
CA GLU A 322 23.09 -11.01 4.82
C GLU A 322 22.41 -12.34 5.20
N TRP A 323 21.15 -12.52 4.78
CA TRP A 323 20.43 -13.75 5.06
C TRP A 323 21.04 -14.93 4.30
N SER A 324 21.25 -16.03 5.00
CA SER A 324 21.73 -17.29 4.45
C SER A 324 21.04 -18.49 5.10
N LEU A 325 20.95 -19.58 4.35
CA LEU A 325 20.54 -20.89 4.85
C LEU A 325 21.62 -21.88 4.47
N ARG A 326 22.18 -22.55 5.48
CA ARG A 326 23.28 -23.50 5.33
C ARG A 326 22.81 -24.87 5.80
N ARG A 327 23.39 -25.92 5.23
CA ARG A 327 23.22 -27.30 5.69
C ARG A 327 24.54 -27.77 6.24
N ASP A 328 24.53 -28.42 7.40
CA ASP A 328 25.74 -28.98 7.97
C ASP A 328 26.23 -30.18 7.14
N LEU A 329 27.54 -30.33 7.02
CA LEU A 329 28.17 -31.41 6.24
C LEU A 329 28.37 -32.70 7.05
N ALA A 330 28.48 -32.59 8.37
CA ALA A 330 28.59 -33.73 9.28
C ALA A 330 27.20 -34.21 9.72
N GLU A 331 26.31 -33.29 10.06
CA GLU A 331 24.93 -33.56 10.48
C GLU A 331 23.94 -33.21 9.36
N THR A 332 23.66 -34.16 8.47
CA THR A 332 22.87 -33.87 7.25
C THR A 332 21.41 -33.47 7.53
N ASP A 333 20.87 -33.71 8.72
CA ASP A 333 19.56 -33.22 9.16
C ASP A 333 19.59 -31.79 9.71
N LEU A 334 20.78 -31.24 10.00
CA LEU A 334 20.96 -29.91 10.57
C LEU A 334 21.03 -28.82 9.50
N TRP A 335 20.13 -27.85 9.61
CA TRP A 335 20.05 -26.65 8.79
C TRP A 335 20.17 -25.40 9.65
N VAL A 336 20.93 -24.41 9.19
CA VAL A 336 21.21 -23.19 9.94
C VAL A 336 20.77 -21.97 9.13
N GLU A 337 19.72 -21.30 9.59
CA GLU A 337 19.35 -19.95 9.12
C GLU A 337 20.27 -18.94 9.82
N SER A 338 20.87 -18.02 9.07
CA SER A 338 21.62 -16.92 9.66
C SER A 338 21.34 -15.59 8.98
N TYR A 339 21.27 -14.51 9.76
CA TYR A 339 21.10 -13.16 9.26
C TYR A 339 21.68 -12.11 10.22
N LYS A 340 21.97 -10.92 9.69
CA LYS A 340 22.48 -9.79 10.47
C LYS A 340 21.42 -8.71 10.70
N SER A 341 21.47 -8.10 11.87
CA SER A 341 20.78 -6.86 12.22
C SER A 341 21.82 -5.76 12.51
N PRO A 342 21.64 -4.53 12.03
CA PRO A 342 22.62 -3.46 12.25
C PRO A 342 22.91 -3.16 13.72
N THR A 343 21.86 -3.18 14.55
CA THR A 343 21.96 -2.91 16.00
C THR A 343 21.00 -3.82 16.78
N TRP A 344 21.19 -3.87 18.10
CA TRP A 344 20.24 -4.49 19.03
C TRP A 344 18.85 -3.89 18.91
N THR A 345 18.73 -2.56 18.86
CA THR A 345 17.44 -1.88 18.68
C THR A 345 16.74 -2.32 17.40
N GLU A 346 17.46 -2.42 16.27
CA GLU A 346 16.87 -2.91 15.03
C GLU A 346 16.45 -4.37 15.12
N TYR A 347 17.18 -5.20 15.87
CA TYR A 347 16.80 -6.60 16.12
C TYR A 347 15.52 -6.69 16.96
N ALA A 348 15.46 -5.96 18.07
CA ALA A 348 14.26 -5.89 18.91
C ALA A 348 13.06 -5.38 18.10
N ARG A 349 13.25 -4.31 17.32
CA ARG A 349 12.20 -3.73 16.46
C ARG A 349 11.73 -4.70 15.38
N HIS A 350 12.65 -5.42 14.73
CA HIS A 350 12.31 -6.46 13.76
C HIS A 350 11.40 -7.51 14.39
N ASN A 351 11.69 -7.99 15.61
CA ASN A 351 10.84 -8.99 16.25
C ASN A 351 9.50 -8.42 16.75
N GLN A 352 9.45 -7.18 17.23
CA GLN A 352 8.20 -6.50 17.62
C GLN A 352 7.27 -6.21 16.43
N ARG A 353 7.81 -6.13 15.20
CA ARG A 353 7.04 -5.87 13.97
C ARG A 353 6.42 -7.12 13.34
N LEU A 354 6.78 -8.32 13.82
CA LEU A 354 6.22 -9.58 13.33
C LEU A 354 4.71 -9.60 13.55
N THR A 355 3.97 -9.86 12.47
CA THR A 355 2.52 -9.96 12.51
C THR A 355 2.07 -11.40 12.77
N HIS A 356 0.84 -11.59 13.23
CA HIS A 356 0.26 -12.93 13.34
C HIS A 356 0.27 -13.70 12.01
N ALA A 357 0.05 -13.01 10.89
CA ALA A 357 0.17 -13.59 9.55
C ALA A 357 1.60 -14.11 9.24
N ASP A 358 2.64 -13.42 9.71
CA ASP A 358 4.03 -13.87 9.54
C ASP A 358 4.38 -15.05 10.46
N GLU A 359 3.73 -15.14 11.62
CA GLU A 359 3.97 -16.24 12.57
C GLU A 359 3.49 -17.59 12.07
N VAL A 360 2.48 -17.64 11.19
CA VAL A 360 2.04 -18.88 10.54
C VAL A 360 3.22 -19.58 9.84
N ILE A 361 4.13 -18.83 9.23
CA ILE A 361 5.36 -19.37 8.63
C ILE A 361 6.29 -19.93 9.73
N GLY A 362 6.39 -19.25 10.87
CA GLY A 362 7.13 -19.73 12.03
C GLY A 362 6.54 -21.02 12.63
N ASP A 363 5.21 -21.13 12.69
CA ASP A 363 4.51 -22.33 13.15
C ASP A 363 4.74 -23.53 12.21
N LYS A 364 4.69 -23.31 10.90
CA LYS A 364 5.06 -24.34 9.90
C LYS A 364 6.50 -24.81 10.07
N LEU A 365 7.45 -23.88 10.23
CA LEU A 365 8.86 -24.25 10.48
C LEU A 365 9.04 -25.02 11.77
N ARG A 366 8.30 -24.67 12.84
CA ARG A 366 8.30 -25.42 14.10
C ARG A 366 7.73 -26.83 13.93
N ALA A 367 6.68 -27.01 13.13
CA ALA A 367 6.08 -28.32 12.88
C ALA A 367 7.02 -29.25 12.08
N LEU A 368 7.83 -28.68 11.18
CA LEU A 368 8.83 -29.44 10.41
C LEU A 368 10.09 -29.77 11.24
N HIS A 369 10.35 -29.03 12.32
CA HIS A 369 11.48 -29.26 13.22
C HIS A 369 11.31 -30.54 14.05
N GLN A 370 12.40 -31.32 14.17
CA GLN A 370 12.41 -32.61 14.85
C GLN A 370 13.24 -32.65 16.14
N GLY A 371 13.81 -31.52 16.55
CA GLY A 371 14.48 -31.45 17.85
C GLY A 371 13.49 -31.68 18.99
N PRO A 372 13.98 -32.18 20.15
CA PRO A 372 13.15 -32.37 21.34
C PRO A 372 12.60 -31.05 21.88
N ASP A 373 13.32 -29.95 21.65
CA ASP A 373 12.97 -28.60 22.06
C ASP A 373 12.69 -27.69 20.85
N ARG A 374 12.37 -26.43 21.13
CA ARG A 374 12.26 -25.40 20.09
C ARG A 374 13.61 -25.21 19.36
N PRO A 375 13.59 -24.77 18.08
CA PRO A 375 14.79 -24.42 17.34
C PRO A 375 15.74 -23.54 18.16
N VAL A 376 17.01 -23.92 18.25
CA VAL A 376 18.01 -23.21 19.04
C VAL A 376 18.32 -21.88 18.36
N VAL A 377 18.28 -20.79 19.12
CA VAL A 377 18.53 -19.43 18.61
C VAL A 377 19.76 -18.84 19.28
N HIS A 378 20.84 -18.71 18.51
CA HIS A 378 22.04 -17.99 18.92
C HIS A 378 21.93 -16.51 18.53
N ARG A 379 22.28 -15.64 19.48
CA ARG A 379 22.33 -14.18 19.30
C ARG A 379 23.75 -13.74 19.60
N LEU A 380 24.49 -13.41 18.55
CA LEU A 380 25.91 -13.12 18.62
C LEU A 380 26.12 -11.65 18.26
N ILE A 381 27.09 -11.00 18.89
CA ILE A 381 27.56 -9.67 18.47
C ILE A 381 28.87 -9.83 17.72
N GLU A 382 28.94 -9.26 16.52
CA GLU A 382 30.16 -9.31 15.71
C GLU A 382 31.19 -8.33 16.28
N ARG A 383 32.34 -8.84 16.73
CA ARG A 383 33.46 -8.05 17.25
C ARG A 383 34.72 -8.38 16.45
N PRO A 384 35.31 -7.41 15.75
CA PRO A 384 36.56 -7.66 15.03
C PRO A 384 37.73 -7.84 16.02
N PRO A 385 38.77 -8.63 15.70
CA PRO A 385 39.88 -8.88 16.62
C PRO A 385 40.65 -7.63 17.06
N ASN A 386 40.64 -6.57 16.25
CA ASN A 386 41.25 -5.27 16.53
C ASN A 386 40.31 -4.29 17.25
N TRP A 387 39.20 -4.78 17.82
CA TRP A 387 38.18 -3.96 18.48
C TRP A 387 38.73 -2.99 19.53
N PHE A 388 39.71 -3.40 20.33
CA PHE A 388 40.33 -2.54 21.34
C PHE A 388 41.09 -1.34 20.74
N ALA A 389 41.73 -1.51 19.57
CA ALA A 389 42.39 -0.40 18.88
C ALA A 389 41.36 0.58 18.28
N ALA A 390 40.21 0.07 17.83
CA ALA A 390 39.12 0.90 17.32
C ALA A 390 38.43 1.74 18.42
N ILE A 391 38.28 1.19 19.63
CA ILE A 391 37.82 1.95 20.82
C ILE A 391 38.83 3.05 21.16
N ALA A 392 40.13 2.73 21.20
CA ALA A 392 41.16 3.69 21.56
C ALA A 392 41.26 4.88 20.56
N ALA A 393 40.99 4.62 19.28
CA ALA A 393 41.02 5.65 18.24
C ALA A 393 39.76 6.53 18.20
N ASN A 394 38.62 6.06 18.73
CA ASN A 394 37.34 6.72 18.62
C ASN A 394 36.75 6.94 20.02
N ARG A 395 37.01 8.10 20.63
CA ARG A 395 36.55 8.48 21.99
C ARG A 395 35.02 8.53 22.18
N THR A 396 34.25 8.10 21.19
CA THR A 396 32.77 8.07 21.16
C THR A 396 32.19 6.65 21.09
N ILE A 397 33.04 5.61 21.01
CA ILE A 397 32.61 4.21 21.11
C ILE A 397 32.92 3.76 22.54
N ASP A 398 31.87 3.59 23.34
CA ASP A 398 31.98 3.16 24.74
C ASP A 398 32.59 1.74 24.80
N PRO A 399 33.60 1.48 25.65
CA PRO A 399 34.26 0.18 25.79
C PRO A 399 33.40 -0.97 26.33
N HIS A 400 32.16 -0.70 26.76
CA HIS A 400 31.29 -1.67 27.43
C HIS A 400 30.31 -2.39 26.49
#